data_AF-A0A562RVW1-F1
#
_entry.id   AF-A0A562RVW1-F1
#
_cell.length_a   1.000
_cell.length_b   1.000
_cell.length_c   1.000
_cell.angle_alpha   90.00
_cell.angle_beta   90.00
_cell.angle_gamma   90.00
#
_symmetry.space_group_name_H-M   'P 1'
#
loop_
_entity.id
_entity.type
_entity.pdbx_description
1 polymer ?
#
loop_
_entity_poly.entity_id
_entity_poly.type
_entity_poly.pdbx_seq_one_letter_code
_entity_poly.pdbx_strand_id
1 'polypeptide(L)'
;MNRTMLLVFLFMLITGCATTATMTGRAYPAVNPLHVKVLFEEKPSCEYEELAFIGTPLLWNQNIAVQQAREKAAEIGADYVVIKRVHVNAFNDASVSAIAYKCGKVDREKVEINQ
;
A
#
# COMPACT_ATOMS: atom_id res chain seq x y z
N MET A 1 -25.79 -2.09 -34.28
CA MET A 1 -24.75 -2.24 -33.24
C MET A 1 -25.07 -3.52 -32.47
N ASN A 2 -24.28 -4.59 -32.68
CA ASN A 2 -24.63 -5.93 -32.21
C ASN A 2 -24.72 -5.99 -30.68
N ARG A 3 -25.82 -6.54 -30.17
CA ARG A 3 -26.12 -6.72 -28.74
C ARG A 3 -24.99 -7.45 -27.99
N THR A 4 -24.28 -8.33 -28.70
CA THR A 4 -23.10 -9.07 -28.24
C THR A 4 -21.88 -8.16 -28.00
N MET A 5 -21.72 -7.09 -28.78
CA MET A 5 -20.59 -6.15 -28.65
C MET A 5 -20.73 -5.23 -27.43
N LEU A 6 -21.98 -4.89 -27.06
CA LEU A 6 -22.28 -4.10 -25.86
C LEU A 6 -21.96 -4.89 -24.57
N LEU A 7 -22.22 -6.20 -24.57
CA LEU A 7 -21.94 -7.09 -23.44
C LEU A 7 -20.44 -7.29 -23.20
N VAL A 8 -19.62 -7.35 -24.26
CA VAL A 8 -18.16 -7.45 -24.14
C VAL A 8 -17.54 -6.17 -23.55
N PHE A 9 -18.04 -5.00 -23.95
CA PHE A 9 -17.58 -3.71 -23.42
C PHE A 9 -17.96 -3.53 -21.94
N LEU A 10 -19.14 -4.03 -21.56
CA LEU A 10 -19.61 -4.00 -20.17
C LEU A 10 -18.77 -4.91 -19.26
N PHE A 11 -18.30 -6.06 -19.75
CA PHE A 11 -17.45 -6.98 -18.98
C PHE A 11 -16.02 -6.45 -18.73
N MET A 12 -15.47 -5.61 -19.62
CA MET A 12 -14.14 -4.99 -19.40
C MET A 12 -14.14 -3.91 -18.32
N LEU A 13 -15.29 -3.27 -18.05
CA LEU A 13 -15.40 -2.21 -17.05
C LEU A 13 -15.50 -2.73 -15.61
N ILE A 14 -15.72 -4.04 -15.42
CA ILE A 14 -15.93 -4.65 -14.10
C ILE A 14 -14.67 -5.29 -13.50
N THR A 15 -13.51 -5.19 -14.15
CA THR A 15 -12.24 -5.56 -13.52
C THR A 15 -11.83 -4.45 -12.53
N GLY A 16 -12.54 -4.40 -11.41
CA GLY A 16 -12.30 -3.47 -10.33
C GLY A 16 -10.86 -3.62 -9.82
N CYS A 17 -10.20 -2.48 -9.59
CA CYS A 17 -8.91 -2.43 -8.91
C CYS A 17 -9.04 -3.15 -7.56
N ALA A 18 -8.35 -4.28 -7.41
CA ALA A 18 -8.06 -4.83 -6.09
C ALA A 18 -7.07 -3.87 -5.41
N THR A 19 -7.59 -2.88 -4.68
CA THR A 19 -6.77 -1.89 -3.97
C THR A 19 -6.05 -2.58 -2.83
N THR A 20 -4.74 -2.75 -2.97
CA THR A 20 -3.84 -3.34 -1.95
C THR A 20 -3.37 -2.31 -0.92
N ALA A 21 -3.83 -1.06 -1.04
CA ALA A 21 -3.57 0.02 -0.10
C ALA A 21 -4.86 0.75 0.29
N THR A 22 -5.03 1.00 1.58
CA THR A 22 -6.10 1.83 2.16
C THR A 22 -5.48 3.13 2.64
N MET A 23 -5.82 4.24 1.98
CA MET A 23 -5.26 5.57 2.28
C MET A 23 -5.78 6.10 3.62
N THR A 24 -4.88 6.64 4.43
CA THR A 24 -5.16 7.36 5.69
C THR A 24 -4.73 8.82 5.64
N GLY A 25 -3.84 9.17 4.71
CA GLY A 25 -3.30 10.50 4.51
C GLY A 25 -3.32 10.93 3.05
N ARG A 26 -2.56 11.97 2.72
CA ARG A 26 -2.50 12.50 1.36
C ARG A 26 -1.57 11.67 0.48
N ALA A 27 -1.94 11.48 -0.79
CA ALA A 27 -1.04 10.87 -1.76
C ALA A 27 0.05 11.86 -2.17
N TYR A 28 1.29 11.37 -2.27
CA TYR A 28 2.43 12.14 -2.78
C TYR A 28 2.85 11.61 -4.15
N PRO A 29 3.64 12.37 -4.93
CA PRO A 29 4.21 11.85 -6.18
C PRO A 29 5.00 10.56 -5.91
N ALA A 30 4.83 9.59 -6.81
CA ALA A 30 5.53 8.31 -6.70
C ALA A 30 7.04 8.51 -6.63
N VAL A 31 7.69 7.70 -5.78
CA VAL A 31 9.15 7.68 -5.63
C VAL A 31 9.73 6.38 -6.16
N ASN A 32 11.05 6.33 -6.35
CA ASN A 32 11.72 5.08 -6.65
C ASN A 32 11.55 4.11 -5.46
N PRO A 33 11.09 2.86 -5.66
CA PRO A 33 10.97 1.89 -4.57
C PRO A 33 12.26 1.73 -3.76
N LEU A 34 13.43 1.84 -4.39
CA LEU A 34 14.73 1.75 -3.73
C LEU A 34 14.99 2.88 -2.72
N HIS A 35 14.27 3.99 -2.79
CA HIS A 35 14.35 5.08 -1.82
C HIS A 35 13.44 4.87 -0.61
N VAL A 36 12.44 4.00 -0.71
CA VAL A 36 11.58 3.63 0.41
C VAL A 36 12.36 2.72 1.36
N LYS A 37 12.50 3.13 2.63
CA LYS A 37 13.14 2.31 3.67
C LYS A 37 12.12 1.34 4.26
N VAL A 38 12.49 0.06 4.33
CA VAL A 38 11.69 -0.97 4.99
C VAL A 38 12.13 -1.05 6.45
N LEU A 39 11.19 -0.90 7.38
CA LEU A 39 11.41 -1.08 8.81
C LEU A 39 10.55 -2.24 9.32
N PHE A 40 11.04 -2.94 10.35
CA PHE A 40 10.28 -3.96 11.07
C PHE A 40 10.00 -3.43 12.47
N GLU A 41 8.72 -3.35 12.84
CA GLU A 41 8.22 -2.88 14.15
C GLU A 41 8.44 -1.38 14.46
N GLU A 42 9.64 -0.88 14.20
CA GLU A 42 10.07 0.50 14.47
C GLU A 42 9.34 1.54 13.62
N LYS A 43 9.05 2.70 14.24
CA LYS A 43 8.51 3.86 13.54
C LYS A 43 9.66 4.70 12.94
N PRO A 44 9.37 5.49 11.89
CA PRO A 44 10.37 6.42 11.35
C PRO A 44 10.90 7.38 12.41
N SER A 45 12.19 7.71 12.34
CA SER A 45 12.87 8.60 13.30
C SER A 45 12.59 10.09 13.06
N CYS A 46 11.86 10.43 12.00
CA CYS A 46 11.48 11.79 11.64
C CYS A 46 10.07 12.13 12.14
N GLU A 47 9.69 13.42 12.13
CA GLU A 47 8.26 13.75 12.10
C GLU A 47 7.64 13.15 10.84
N TYR A 48 6.53 12.44 11.01
CA TYR A 48 5.95 11.61 9.96
C TYR A 48 4.43 11.77 9.83
N GLU A 49 3.95 11.64 8.59
CA GLU A 49 2.53 11.46 8.21
C GLU A 49 2.27 10.00 7.84
N GLU A 50 1.17 9.42 8.34
CA GLU A 50 0.70 8.09 7.95
C GLU A 50 -0.11 8.18 6.65
N LEU A 51 0.42 7.60 5.57
CA LEU A 51 -0.19 7.73 4.24
C LEU A 51 -1.22 6.66 3.96
N ALA A 52 -0.90 5.40 4.28
CA ALA A 52 -1.76 4.26 3.96
C ALA A 52 -1.43 3.02 4.79
N PHE A 53 -2.44 2.18 4.98
CA PHE A 53 -2.27 0.76 5.29
C PHE A 53 -2.05 -0.02 4.01
N ILE A 54 -1.06 -0.90 3.98
CA ILE A 54 -0.71 -1.73 2.82
C ILE A 54 -0.88 -3.19 3.22
N GLY A 55 -1.64 -3.93 2.41
CA GLY A 55 -1.77 -5.37 2.50
C GLY A 55 -1.33 -6.01 1.19
N THR A 56 -0.46 -7.01 1.26
CA THR A 56 -0.13 -7.80 0.06
C THR A 56 -1.02 -9.03 -0.05
N PRO A 57 -1.30 -9.51 -1.27
CA PRO A 57 -1.80 -10.86 -1.45
C PRO A 57 -0.81 -11.89 -0.88
N LEU A 58 -1.26 -13.13 -0.84
CA LEU A 58 -0.42 -14.28 -0.55
C LEU A 58 0.55 -14.50 -1.73
N LEU A 59 1.84 -14.48 -1.46
CA LEU A 59 2.92 -14.59 -2.44
C LEU A 59 3.88 -15.71 -2.06
N TRP A 60 4.58 -16.29 -3.04
CA TRP A 60 5.39 -17.51 -2.88
C TRP A 60 6.54 -17.43 -1.85
N ASN A 61 6.89 -16.23 -1.35
CA ASN A 61 7.74 -16.08 -0.16
C ASN A 61 7.61 -14.68 0.47
N GLN A 62 8.18 -14.54 1.67
CA GLN A 62 8.21 -13.29 2.44
C GLN A 62 8.94 -12.14 1.75
N ASN A 63 10.09 -12.39 1.12
CA ASN A 63 10.89 -11.33 0.47
C ASN A 63 10.10 -10.64 -0.64
N ILE A 64 9.34 -11.40 -1.43
CA ILE A 64 8.49 -10.86 -2.50
C ILE A 64 7.29 -10.10 -1.92
N ALA A 65 6.71 -10.59 -0.82
CA ALA A 65 5.64 -9.85 -0.13
C ALA A 65 6.15 -8.51 0.43
N VAL A 66 7.32 -8.49 1.07
CA VAL A 66 7.94 -7.25 1.55
C VAL A 66 8.28 -6.31 0.38
N GLN A 67 8.81 -6.85 -0.71
CA GLN A 67 9.14 -6.05 -1.90
C GLN A 67 7.89 -5.45 -2.55
N GLN A 68 6.80 -6.21 -2.66
CA GLN A 68 5.54 -5.69 -3.19
C GLN A 68 4.95 -4.61 -2.26
N ALA A 69 5.04 -4.78 -0.94
CA ALA A 69 4.62 -3.75 0.00
C ALA A 69 5.45 -2.46 -0.16
N ARG A 70 6.75 -2.59 -0.41
CA ARG A 70 7.65 -1.47 -0.69
C ARG A 70 7.30 -0.75 -1.99
N GLU A 71 6.99 -1.49 -3.05
CA GLU A 71 6.54 -0.92 -4.32
C GLU A 71 5.23 -0.14 -4.16
N LYS A 72 4.27 -0.69 -3.40
CA LYS A 72 3.02 0.02 -3.10
C LYS A 72 3.23 1.28 -2.27
N ALA A 73 4.14 1.25 -1.30
CA ALA A 73 4.53 2.45 -0.56
C ALA A 73 5.19 3.50 -1.47
N ALA A 74 5.98 3.06 -2.45
CA ALA A 74 6.63 3.94 -3.42
C ALA A 74 5.62 4.60 -4.37
N GLU A 75 4.61 3.86 -4.83
CA GLU A 75 3.52 4.36 -5.69
C GLU A 75 2.76 5.52 -5.04
N ILE A 76 2.61 5.49 -3.71
CA ILE A 76 1.93 6.56 -2.93
C ILE A 76 2.89 7.64 -2.41
N GLY A 77 4.17 7.57 -2.80
CA GLY A 77 5.20 8.57 -2.50
C GLY A 77 5.76 8.53 -1.08
N ALA A 78 5.64 7.40 -0.38
CA ALA A 78 6.16 7.21 0.97
C ALA A 78 7.69 7.20 1.02
N ASP A 79 8.27 7.56 2.17
CA ASP A 79 9.71 7.44 2.43
C ASP A 79 10.03 6.17 3.23
N TYR A 80 9.04 5.66 3.99
CA TYR A 80 9.17 4.46 4.81
C TYR A 80 7.96 3.55 4.63
N VAL A 81 8.21 2.25 4.75
CA VAL A 81 7.18 1.23 4.93
C VAL A 81 7.54 0.41 6.17
N VAL A 82 6.64 0.38 7.15
CA VAL A 82 6.83 -0.37 8.40
C VAL A 82 6.01 -1.64 8.35
N ILE A 83 6.70 -2.78 8.34
CA ILE A 83 6.08 -4.10 8.39
C ILE A 83 5.52 -4.33 9.79
N LYS A 84 4.20 -4.58 9.88
CA LYS A 84 3.49 -4.85 11.14
C LYS A 84 3.20 -6.31 11.36
N ARG A 85 2.96 -7.06 10.28
CA ARG A 85 2.73 -8.49 10.34
C ARG A 85 3.24 -9.15 9.07
N VAL A 86 3.90 -10.28 9.23
CA VAL A 86 4.12 -11.27 8.18
C VAL A 86 3.28 -12.49 8.55
N HIS A 87 2.40 -12.92 7.65
CA HIS A 87 1.68 -14.17 7.77
C HIS A 87 2.29 -15.16 6.79
N VAL A 88 2.65 -16.35 7.27
CA VAL A 88 3.20 -17.44 6.44
C VAL A 88 2.31 -18.66 6.59
N ASN A 89 1.95 -19.30 5.47
CA ASN A 89 1.13 -20.51 5.47
C ASN A 89 2.00 -21.79 5.49
N ALA A 90 1.36 -22.95 5.47
CA ALA A 90 2.05 -24.26 5.46
C ALA A 90 2.88 -24.53 4.19
N PHE A 91 2.67 -23.77 3.11
CA PHE A 91 3.36 -23.89 1.82
C PHE A 91 4.52 -22.89 1.68
N ASN A 92 4.87 -22.16 2.76
CA ASN A 92 5.81 -21.04 2.77
C ASN A 92 5.40 -19.82 1.94
N ASP A 93 4.16 -19.74 1.49
CA ASP A 93 3.64 -18.51 0.93
C ASP A 93 3.43 -17.49 2.07
N ALA A 94 3.71 -16.23 1.79
CA ALA A 94 3.64 -15.14 2.73
C ALA A 94 2.75 -14.00 2.25
N SER A 95 2.04 -13.37 3.19
CA SER A 95 1.42 -12.06 3.01
C SER A 95 1.91 -11.10 4.09
N VAL A 96 1.89 -9.81 3.76
CA VAL A 96 2.44 -8.74 4.60
C VAL A 96 1.36 -7.69 4.85
N SER A 97 1.26 -7.25 6.10
CA SER A 97 0.54 -6.04 6.49
C SER A 97 1.56 -4.99 6.94
N ALA A 98 1.47 -3.80 6.35
CA ALA A 98 2.41 -2.71 6.58
C ALA A 98 1.71 -1.36 6.64
N ILE A 99 2.43 -0.34 7.13
CA ILE A 99 1.99 1.05 7.14
C ILE A 99 3.03 1.88 6.41
N ALA A 100 2.58 2.73 5.49
CA ALA A 100 3.43 3.65 4.75
C ALA A 100 3.47 5.03 5.39
N TYR A 101 4.66 5.62 5.43
CA TYR A 101 4.92 6.91 6.08
C TYR A 101 5.68 7.86 5.16
N LYS A 102 5.36 9.15 5.25
CA LYS A 102 6.14 10.25 4.67
C LYS A 102 6.84 11.01 5.79
N CYS A 103 8.12 11.35 5.61
CA CYS A 103 8.75 12.31 6.50
C CYS A 103 8.29 13.73 6.16
N GLY A 104 7.84 14.47 7.15
CA GLY A 104 7.37 15.83 6.99
C GLY A 104 6.60 16.31 8.22
N LYS A 105 6.52 17.63 8.37
CA LYS A 105 5.69 18.24 9.42
C LYS A 105 4.23 17.86 9.20
N VAL A 106 3.57 17.39 10.24
CA VAL A 106 2.15 17.05 10.22
C VAL A 106 1.38 18.06 11.05
N ASP A 107 0.51 18.83 10.40
CA ASP A 107 -0.49 19.66 11.09
C ASP A 107 -1.58 18.76 11.66
N ARG A 108 -1.35 18.24 12.87
CA ARG A 108 -2.29 17.38 13.60
C ARG A 108 -3.49 18.13 14.20
N GLU A 109 -3.54 19.46 14.03
CA GLU A 109 -4.62 20.30 14.57
C GLU A 109 -5.89 20.28 13.69
N LYS A 110 -5.82 19.82 12.44
CA LYS A 110 -6.97 19.73 11.53
C LYS A 110 -7.35 18.29 11.20
N VAL A 111 -7.55 17.45 12.21
CA VAL A 111 -8.22 16.16 12.00
C VAL A 111 -9.72 16.44 11.87
N GLU A 112 -10.19 16.69 10.65
CA GLU A 112 -11.63 16.73 10.36
C GLU A 112 -12.18 15.30 10.50
N ILE A 113 -12.72 14.99 11.68
CA ILE A 113 -13.51 13.78 11.88
C ILE A 113 -14.90 14.07 11.32
N ASN A 114 -15.12 13.74 10.04
CA ASN A 114 -16.48 13.69 9.51
C ASN A 114 -17.18 12.48 10.16
N GLN A 115 -18.03 12.77 11.16
CA GLN A 115 -18.95 11.82 11.80
C GLN A 115 -20.12 11.48 10.88
#